data_AF-A0A133VQ33-F1
#
_entry.id   AF-A0A133VQ33-F1
#
_cell.length_a   1.000
_cell.length_b   1.000
_cell.length_c   1.000
_cell.angle_alpha   90.00
_cell.angle_beta   90.00
_cell.angle_gamma   90.00
#
_symmetry.space_group_name_H-M   'P 1'
#
loop_
_entity.id
_entity.type
_entity.pdbx_description
1 polymer ?
#
loop_
_entity_poly.entity_id
_entity_poly.type
_entity_poly.pdbx_seq_one_letter_code
_entity_poly.pdbx_strand_id
1 'polypeptide(L)'
;MSDEKRSAQQQEAGSQIDNYLAGGSPSGPGQKDSGQPTSGKESTDQTQTDEKKGSSGGEETTVTSEQYKELEKKLGSQGEELGKYRKLFEDTRPLLEKLDNDPQLAQAILDEKIDSNLIQDVIEGKTNQKDAETVSQANKEVKQEVGEEQYNKMSSQDIEKMVDDKVSEKTKEFDQKLDDKEKLQKYEEEVSSFIAETDDFAEYADEIYQLLDETGISDIEVAYNAVKGKQLQKKQQEQTEEEQTEAAKSVASNAAGGSSQTSGKFDSDEGIDKFLGKRPNPNEF
;
A
#
# COMPACT_ATOMS: atom_id res chain seq x y z
N MET A 1 -52.74 29.12 5.98
CA MET A 1 -53.07 29.89 7.19
C MET A 1 -52.99 28.89 8.33
N SER A 2 -51.96 28.85 9.17
CA SER A 2 -51.23 29.92 9.83
C SER A 2 -49.88 29.36 10.31
N ASP A 3 -48.78 30.04 10.00
CA ASP A 3 -48.06 30.98 10.88
C ASP A 3 -47.08 30.27 11.85
N GLU A 4 -45.79 30.41 11.53
CA GLU A 4 -44.90 31.19 12.39
C GLU A 4 -44.67 30.66 13.82
N LYS A 5 -44.13 29.44 13.98
CA LYS A 5 -43.49 28.99 15.25
C LYS A 5 -42.35 27.98 15.06
N ARG A 6 -41.25 28.38 14.41
CA ARG A 6 -39.94 27.67 14.51
C ARG A 6 -38.80 28.68 14.56
N SER A 7 -38.76 29.47 15.62
CA SER A 7 -37.64 30.33 15.97
C SER A 7 -37.70 30.61 17.47
N ALA A 8 -37.18 29.67 18.28
CA ALA A 8 -36.68 29.87 19.65
C ALA A 8 -36.59 28.53 20.40
N GLN A 9 -35.63 27.66 20.03
CA GLN A 9 -35.15 26.63 20.98
C GLN A 9 -33.82 25.99 20.53
N GLN A 10 -32.79 26.79 20.31
CA GLN A 10 -31.42 26.28 20.12
C GLN A 10 -30.39 27.29 20.62
N GLN A 11 -30.42 27.53 21.92
CA GLN A 11 -29.30 28.05 22.71
C GLN A 11 -29.45 27.44 24.10
N GLU A 12 -28.72 26.35 24.34
CA GLU A 12 -28.23 25.85 25.64
C GLU A 12 -27.89 24.36 25.49
N ALA A 13 -26.58 24.08 25.32
CA ALA A 13 -25.88 22.89 25.81
C ALA A 13 -24.52 22.78 25.10
N GLY A 14 -23.57 23.60 25.53
CA GLY A 14 -22.16 23.24 25.46
C GLY A 14 -21.68 22.96 26.87
N SER A 15 -21.04 21.81 27.11
CA SER A 15 -20.07 21.55 28.18
C SER A 15 -19.95 20.04 28.44
N GLN A 16 -18.72 19.57 28.68
CA GLN A 16 -18.24 18.21 28.95
C GLN A 16 -17.88 17.50 27.64
N ILE A 17 -16.60 17.23 27.34
CA ILE A 17 -15.69 16.38 28.11
C ILE A 17 -14.24 16.90 27.98
N ASP A 18 -13.66 17.29 29.11
CA ASP A 18 -12.21 17.35 29.35
C ASP A 18 -12.02 16.61 30.69
N ASN A 19 -11.26 15.50 30.69
CA ASN A 19 -10.51 14.94 31.82
C ASN A 19 -10.11 13.49 31.53
N TYR A 20 -8.81 13.23 31.30
CA TYR A 20 -8.07 12.11 31.88
C TYR A 20 -6.55 12.33 31.67
N LEU A 21 -5.93 13.09 32.58
CA LEU A 21 -4.49 13.03 32.85
C LEU A 21 -4.28 13.40 34.31
N ALA A 22 -4.24 12.39 35.17
CA ALA A 22 -3.87 12.52 36.57
C ALA A 22 -2.77 11.51 36.90
N GLY A 23 -1.57 12.02 37.17
CA GLY A 23 -0.45 11.24 37.66
C GLY A 23 0.75 12.10 38.04
N GLY A 24 0.82 12.50 39.32
CA GLY A 24 2.07 12.51 40.09
C GLY A 24 2.97 13.77 40.07
N SER A 25 2.76 14.64 41.05
CA SER A 25 3.75 15.59 41.62
C SER A 25 4.94 14.84 42.29
N PRO A 26 6.12 15.43 42.61
CA PRO A 26 6.20 16.45 43.68
C PRO A 26 7.35 17.52 43.65
N SER A 27 7.01 18.70 44.22
CA SER A 27 7.75 19.49 45.25
C SER A 27 9.18 20.07 45.02
N GLY A 28 9.23 21.42 44.87
CA GLY A 28 10.05 22.47 45.58
C GLY A 28 11.56 22.31 45.88
N PRO A 29 12.28 23.32 46.45
CA PRO A 29 11.86 24.64 46.97
C PRO A 29 12.68 25.85 46.42
N GLY A 30 12.32 27.08 46.83
CA GLY A 30 12.73 28.35 46.21
C GLY A 30 14.02 29.04 46.69
N GLN A 31 14.21 30.28 46.25
CA GLN A 31 15.19 31.22 46.82
C GLN A 31 14.85 32.69 46.55
N LYS A 32 15.11 33.52 47.58
CA LYS A 32 15.05 34.99 47.63
C LYS A 32 16.37 35.59 47.10
N ASP A 33 16.31 36.79 46.52
CA ASP A 33 17.17 37.99 46.75
C ASP A 33 16.98 38.99 45.57
N SER A 34 16.53 40.23 45.79
CA SER A 34 17.24 41.45 46.21
C SER A 34 18.17 42.06 45.14
N GLY A 35 17.96 43.34 44.83
CA GLY A 35 18.80 44.09 43.90
C GLY A 35 18.20 45.39 43.32
N GLN A 36 18.03 46.41 44.16
CA GLN A 36 18.29 47.82 43.79
C GLN A 36 19.69 48.16 44.39
N PRO A 37 20.44 49.25 44.04
CA PRO A 37 19.99 50.55 43.48
C PRO A 37 21.01 51.28 42.53
N THR A 38 20.77 52.59 42.33
CA THR A 38 21.65 53.73 41.96
C THR A 38 21.48 54.27 40.53
N SER A 39 21.50 55.59 40.23
CA SER A 39 21.42 56.85 40.99
C SER A 39 21.43 58.06 40.02
N GLY A 40 20.73 59.14 40.36
CA GLY A 40 21.03 60.55 39.98
C GLY A 40 20.24 61.11 38.78
N LYS A 41 19.70 62.34 38.77
CA LYS A 41 20.02 63.59 39.50
C LYS A 41 18.79 64.51 39.66
N GLU A 42 18.93 65.42 40.61
CA GLU A 42 18.01 66.44 41.15
C GLU A 42 17.68 67.67 40.26
N SER A 43 16.62 68.37 40.69
CA SER A 43 16.38 69.84 40.70
C SER A 43 16.09 70.57 39.36
N THR A 44 15.17 71.53 39.26
CA THR A 44 14.82 72.60 40.21
C THR A 44 13.45 73.21 39.88
N ASP A 45 12.84 73.76 40.93
CA ASP A 45 11.63 74.60 41.02
C ASP A 45 11.77 75.95 40.27
N GLN A 46 10.69 76.49 39.68
CA GLN A 46 10.36 77.93 39.69
C GLN A 46 9.02 78.27 39.00
N THR A 47 8.24 79.07 39.72
CA THR A 47 6.93 79.64 39.38
C THR A 47 7.06 81.08 38.86
N GLN A 48 6.21 81.47 37.90
CA GLN A 48 5.43 82.73 37.78
C GLN A 48 5.49 83.54 36.45
N THR A 49 4.26 83.79 35.98
CA THR A 49 3.66 85.00 35.35
C THR A 49 3.89 85.38 33.89
N ASP A 50 2.82 85.16 33.11
CA ASP A 50 2.08 86.08 32.22
C ASP A 50 2.84 87.09 31.35
N GLU A 51 2.69 86.95 30.03
CA GLU A 51 2.28 88.05 29.13
C GLU A 51 1.46 87.51 27.93
N LYS A 52 0.47 88.30 27.53
CA LYS A 52 -0.70 87.95 26.69
C LYS A 52 -0.65 88.64 25.32
N LYS A 53 -0.88 87.90 24.23
CA LYS A 53 -1.44 88.29 22.89
C LYS A 53 -0.89 87.31 21.84
N GLY A 54 -1.63 86.56 21.03
CA GLY A 54 -3.04 86.50 20.63
C GLY A 54 -3.07 86.15 19.13
N SER A 55 -3.72 85.05 18.74
CA SER A 55 -4.59 84.93 17.54
C SER A 55 -4.81 83.46 17.11
N SER A 56 -6.06 83.01 17.32
CA SER A 56 -6.89 82.14 16.47
C SER A 56 -6.36 80.80 15.89
N GLY A 57 -7.03 79.72 16.29
CA GLY A 57 -7.56 78.74 15.34
C GLY A 57 -7.28 77.27 15.66
N GLY A 58 -8.31 76.54 16.11
CA GLY A 58 -8.37 75.07 16.02
C GLY A 58 -8.42 74.36 17.38
N GLU A 59 -9.63 74.01 17.79
CA GLU A 59 -10.04 73.08 18.85
C GLU A 59 -8.93 72.24 19.49
N GLU A 60 -8.60 72.54 20.75
CA GLU A 60 -8.06 71.53 21.66
C GLU A 60 -9.16 70.46 21.83
N THR A 61 -9.09 69.38 21.06
CA THR A 61 -9.85 68.17 21.32
C THR A 61 -9.35 67.58 22.63
N THR A 62 -9.85 68.10 23.75
CA THR A 62 -9.66 67.48 25.06
C THR A 62 -10.36 66.14 25.01
N VAL A 63 -9.57 65.07 24.81
CA VAL A 63 -10.04 63.69 24.86
C VAL A 63 -10.77 63.51 26.18
N THR A 64 -12.07 63.22 26.13
CA THR A 64 -12.85 63.07 27.35
C THR A 64 -12.37 61.82 28.09
N SER A 65 -12.49 61.79 29.42
CA SER A 65 -12.09 60.63 30.22
C SER A 65 -12.76 59.33 29.76
N GLU A 66 -13.95 59.42 29.16
CA GLU A 66 -14.66 58.30 28.56
C GLU A 66 -13.98 57.79 27.28
N GLN A 67 -13.56 58.68 26.39
CA GLN A 67 -12.79 58.32 25.19
C GLN A 67 -11.46 57.67 25.56
N TYR A 68 -10.80 58.13 26.64
CA TYR A 68 -9.55 57.53 27.13
C TYR A 68 -9.75 56.10 27.65
N LYS A 69 -10.81 55.85 28.43
CA LYS A 69 -11.17 54.51 28.91
C LYS A 69 -11.53 53.56 27.78
N GLU A 70 -12.20 54.06 26.75
CA GLU A 70 -12.57 53.27 25.58
C GLU A 70 -11.35 52.91 24.73
N LEU A 71 -10.39 53.84 24.59
CA LEU A 71 -9.07 53.60 23.99
C LEU A 71 -8.27 52.56 24.77
N GLU A 72 -8.20 52.68 26.10
CA GLU A 72 -7.50 51.71 26.96
C GLU A 72 -8.10 50.30 26.83
N LYS A 73 -9.43 50.21 26.80
CA LYS A 73 -10.14 48.94 26.57
C LYS A 73 -9.85 48.35 25.18
N LYS A 74 -9.83 49.18 24.13
CA LYS A 74 -9.47 48.74 22.77
C LYS A 74 -8.01 48.32 22.67
N LEU A 75 -7.10 49.01 23.36
CA LEU A 75 -5.69 48.66 23.40
C LEU A 75 -5.49 47.33 24.14
N GLY A 76 -6.21 47.11 25.23
CA GLY A 76 -6.24 45.86 25.97
C GLY A 76 -6.77 44.68 25.13
N SER A 77 -7.89 44.87 24.42
CA SER A 77 -8.43 43.83 23.54
C SER A 77 -7.51 43.51 22.37
N GLN A 78 -6.88 44.53 21.76
CA GLN A 78 -5.88 44.32 20.72
C GLN A 78 -4.64 43.59 21.26
N GLY A 79 -4.20 43.91 22.48
CA GLY A 79 -3.11 43.20 23.15
C GLY A 79 -3.44 41.72 23.40
N GLU A 80 -4.66 41.44 23.82
CA GLU A 80 -5.15 40.07 24.05
C GLU A 80 -5.26 39.28 22.73
N GLU A 81 -5.81 39.89 21.68
CA GLU A 81 -5.88 39.29 20.35
C GLU A 81 -4.48 39.01 19.77
N LEU A 82 -3.56 39.98 19.85
CA LEU A 82 -2.17 39.79 19.41
C LEU A 82 -1.47 38.68 20.21
N GLY A 83 -1.77 38.55 21.50
CA GLY A 83 -1.30 37.44 22.32
C GLY A 83 -1.83 36.09 21.84
N LYS A 84 -3.12 36.01 21.48
CA LYS A 84 -3.74 34.81 20.90
C LYS A 84 -3.12 34.45 19.54
N TYR A 85 -2.89 35.42 18.66
CA TYR A 85 -2.24 35.19 17.36
C TYR A 85 -0.79 34.72 17.52
N ARG A 86 -0.03 35.30 18.47
CA ARG A 86 1.34 34.86 18.75
C ARG A 86 1.36 33.41 19.25
N LYS A 87 0.48 33.06 20.19
CA LYS A 87 0.35 31.66 20.64
C LYS A 87 -0.02 30.72 19.50
N LEU A 88 -1.02 31.08 18.70
CA LEU A 88 -1.41 30.29 17.53
C LEU A 88 -0.21 30.05 16.60
N PHE A 89 0.60 31.08 16.34
CA PHE A 89 1.79 30.94 15.50
C PHE A 89 2.87 30.07 16.16
N GLU A 90 3.11 30.24 17.46
CA GLU A 90 4.05 29.39 18.22
C GLU A 90 3.62 27.91 18.22
N ASP A 91 2.31 27.64 18.32
CA ASP A 91 1.75 26.29 18.35
C ASP A 91 1.72 25.65 16.95
N THR A 92 1.44 26.43 15.89
CA THR A 92 1.31 25.91 14.52
C THR A 92 2.63 25.80 13.78
N ARG A 93 3.62 26.65 14.08
CA ARG A 93 4.91 26.66 13.38
C ARG A 93 5.62 25.30 13.42
N PRO A 94 5.72 24.57 14.54
CA PRO A 94 6.35 23.25 14.57
C PRO A 94 5.59 22.22 13.73
N LEU A 95 4.26 22.31 13.66
CA LEU A 95 3.43 21.41 12.86
C LEU A 95 3.65 21.66 11.36
N LEU A 96 3.71 22.95 10.96
CA LEU A 96 3.99 23.35 9.59
C LEU A 96 5.40 22.94 9.15
N GLU A 97 6.40 23.09 10.02
CA GLU A 97 7.78 22.68 9.73
C GLU A 97 7.88 21.16 9.56
N LYS A 98 7.15 20.37 10.34
CA LYS A 98 7.09 18.91 10.17
C LYS A 98 6.38 18.50 8.87
N LEU A 99 5.29 19.19 8.50
CA LEU A 99 4.61 18.95 7.22
C LEU A 99 5.48 19.31 6.01
N ASP A 100 6.26 20.39 6.11
CA ASP A 100 7.20 20.80 5.06
C ASP A 100 8.31 19.77 4.86
N ASN A 101 8.74 19.12 5.94
CA ASN A 101 9.73 18.03 5.90
C ASN A 101 9.17 16.67 5.45
N ASP A 102 7.84 16.50 5.42
CA ASP A 102 7.18 15.27 4.97
C ASP A 102 6.07 15.57 3.93
N PRO A 103 6.46 15.73 2.65
CA PRO A 103 5.51 16.02 1.58
C PRO A 103 4.52 14.88 1.33
N GLN A 104 4.85 13.63 1.72
CA GLN A 104 3.94 12.50 1.57
C GLN A 104 2.79 12.59 2.57
N LEU A 105 3.09 12.94 3.82
CA LEU A 105 2.09 13.22 4.83
C LEU A 105 1.21 14.42 4.43
N ALA A 106 1.81 15.50 3.93
CA ALA A 106 1.07 16.66 3.44
C ALA A 106 0.09 16.28 2.32
N GLN A 107 0.53 15.45 1.35
CA GLN A 107 -0.33 14.96 0.29
C GLN A 107 -1.44 14.05 0.82
N ALA A 108 -1.14 13.16 1.77
CA ALA A 108 -2.15 12.28 2.37
C ALA A 108 -3.24 13.07 3.12
N ILE A 109 -2.88 14.18 3.75
CA ILE A 109 -3.82 15.10 4.38
C ILE A 109 -4.67 15.82 3.33
N LEU A 110 -4.05 16.35 2.28
CA LEU A 110 -4.76 17.04 1.18
C LEU A 110 -5.72 16.12 0.42
N ASP A 111 -5.34 14.86 0.26
CA ASP A 111 -6.16 13.81 -0.37
C ASP A 111 -7.26 13.29 0.58
N GLU A 112 -7.38 13.83 1.79
CA GLU A 112 -8.27 13.36 2.85
C GLU A 112 -8.09 11.86 3.18
N LYS A 113 -6.91 11.30 2.97
CA LYS A 113 -6.61 9.90 3.30
C LYS A 113 -6.46 9.68 4.80
N ILE A 114 -6.16 10.73 5.56
CA ILE A 114 -6.04 10.72 7.01
C ILE A 114 -7.12 11.62 7.61
N ASP A 115 -7.89 11.08 8.55
CA ASP A 115 -8.89 11.84 9.30
C ASP A 115 -8.22 12.93 10.13
N SER A 116 -8.85 14.11 10.22
CA SER A 116 -8.27 15.30 10.86
C SER A 116 -7.81 15.07 12.31
N ASN A 117 -8.46 14.15 13.02
CA ASN A 117 -8.15 13.81 14.40
C ASN A 117 -6.85 13.01 14.53
N LEU A 118 -6.43 12.29 13.49
CA LEU A 118 -5.21 11.47 13.48
C LEU A 118 -4.00 12.22 12.93
N ILE A 119 -4.21 13.33 12.21
CA ILE A 119 -3.14 14.14 11.63
C ILE A 119 -2.14 14.58 12.70
N GLN A 120 -2.64 15.08 13.83
CA GLN A 120 -1.77 15.53 14.92
C GLN A 120 -0.95 14.37 15.50
N ASP A 121 -1.56 13.20 15.67
CA ASP A 121 -0.87 12.01 16.19
C ASP A 121 0.21 11.50 15.22
N VAL A 122 0.00 11.62 13.92
CA VAL A 122 1.02 11.31 12.90
C VAL A 122 2.16 12.32 12.94
N ILE A 123 1.86 13.62 12.98
CA ILE A 123 2.87 14.69 13.04
C ILE A 123 3.69 14.61 14.35
N GLU A 124 3.05 14.24 15.46
CA GLU A 124 3.73 14.05 16.74
C GLU A 124 4.48 12.72 16.84
N GLY A 125 4.32 11.81 15.86
CA GLY A 125 4.99 10.51 15.82
C GLY A 125 4.40 9.48 16.79
N LYS A 126 3.19 9.71 17.31
CA LYS A 126 2.47 8.76 18.16
C LYS A 126 1.92 7.58 17.35
N THR A 127 1.58 7.83 16.10
CA THR A 127 1.17 6.80 15.14
C THR A 127 1.91 7.02 13.81
N ASN A 128 2.02 5.97 12.99
CA ASN A 128 2.64 6.12 11.67
C ASN A 128 1.59 6.49 10.60
N GLN A 129 2.04 7.09 9.50
CA GLN A 129 1.17 7.54 8.42
C GLN A 129 0.30 6.41 7.84
N LYS A 130 0.89 5.23 7.60
CA LYS A 130 0.19 4.10 6.98
C LYS A 130 -0.95 3.56 7.84
N ASP A 131 -0.71 3.46 9.14
CA ASP A 131 -1.71 3.01 10.12
C ASP A 131 -2.82 4.05 10.23
N ALA A 132 -2.48 5.34 10.27
CA ALA A 132 -3.47 6.41 10.29
C ALA A 132 -4.35 6.41 9.03
N GLU A 133 -3.76 6.22 7.84
CA GLU A 133 -4.52 6.06 6.58
C GLU A 133 -5.44 4.83 6.64
N THR A 134 -4.93 3.69 7.13
CA THR A 134 -5.70 2.44 7.21
C THR A 134 -6.90 2.58 8.16
N VAL A 135 -6.68 3.16 9.34
CA VAL A 135 -7.74 3.43 10.32
C VAL A 135 -8.74 4.44 9.77
N SER A 136 -8.29 5.52 9.13
CA SER A 136 -9.18 6.53 8.53
C SER A 136 -10.04 5.93 7.42
N GLN A 137 -9.47 5.08 6.58
CA GLN A 137 -10.23 4.42 5.52
C GLN A 137 -11.21 3.39 6.10
N ALA A 138 -10.80 2.61 7.10
CA ALA A 138 -11.68 1.69 7.81
C ALA A 138 -12.85 2.44 8.48
N ASN A 139 -12.58 3.57 9.12
CA ASN A 139 -13.58 4.43 9.73
C ASN A 139 -14.58 4.99 8.70
N LYS A 140 -14.10 5.43 7.54
CA LYS A 140 -14.95 5.85 6.42
C LYS A 140 -15.83 4.72 5.90
N GLU A 141 -15.29 3.52 5.76
CA GLU A 141 -16.03 2.33 5.31
C GLU A 141 -17.10 1.91 6.32
N VAL A 142 -16.78 1.87 7.63
CA VAL A 142 -17.76 1.61 8.69
C VAL A 142 -18.89 2.63 8.63
N LYS A 143 -18.56 3.92 8.52
CA LYS A 143 -19.57 5.00 8.40
C LYS A 143 -20.44 4.84 7.16
N GLN A 144 -19.88 4.38 6.04
CA GLN A 144 -20.64 4.09 4.81
C GLN A 144 -21.54 2.85 4.95
N GLU A 145 -21.04 1.79 5.60
CA GLU A 145 -21.73 0.51 5.76
C GLU A 145 -22.95 0.63 6.68
N VAL A 146 -22.80 1.30 7.83
CA VAL A 146 -23.90 1.48 8.80
C VAL A 146 -24.79 2.69 8.47
N GLY A 147 -24.26 3.65 7.71
CA GLY A 147 -24.93 4.91 7.38
C GLY A 147 -24.87 5.96 8.50
N GLU A 148 -24.87 7.24 8.12
CA GLU A 148 -24.60 8.35 9.06
C GLU A 148 -25.53 8.39 10.28
N GLU A 149 -26.82 8.09 10.09
CA GLU A 149 -27.80 8.12 11.18
C GLU A 149 -27.57 7.02 12.22
N GLN A 150 -27.13 5.83 11.80
CA GLN A 150 -26.85 4.74 12.73
C GLN A 150 -25.48 4.92 13.34
N TYR A 151 -24.49 5.35 12.55
CA TYR A 151 -23.14 5.65 13.04
C TYR A 151 -23.18 6.64 14.21
N ASN A 152 -23.96 7.73 14.11
CA ASN A 152 -24.10 8.72 15.18
C ASN A 152 -24.88 8.23 16.42
N LYS A 153 -25.62 7.12 16.31
CA LYS A 153 -26.38 6.52 17.42
C LYS A 153 -25.64 5.36 18.08
N MET A 154 -24.63 4.80 17.42
CA MET A 154 -23.81 3.72 17.96
C MET A 154 -22.89 4.25 19.05
N SER A 155 -22.54 3.36 19.99
CA SER A 155 -21.56 3.71 21.00
C SER A 155 -20.16 3.79 20.39
N SER A 156 -19.28 4.59 20.98
CA SER A 156 -17.88 4.67 20.55
C SER A 156 -17.19 3.30 20.56
N GLN A 157 -17.53 2.44 21.53
CA GLN A 157 -16.98 1.09 21.62
C GLN A 157 -17.43 0.17 20.46
N ASP A 158 -18.66 0.31 20.00
CA ASP A 158 -19.15 -0.48 18.86
C ASP A 158 -18.51 -0.03 17.55
N ILE A 159 -18.32 1.28 17.38
CA ILE A 159 -17.63 1.86 16.23
C ILE A 159 -16.17 1.40 16.22
N GLU A 160 -15.47 1.53 17.35
CA GLU A 160 -14.06 1.11 17.49
C GLU A 160 -13.89 -0.36 17.13
N LYS A 161 -14.77 -1.23 17.63
CA LYS A 161 -14.73 -2.66 17.28
C LYS A 161 -14.92 -2.92 15.79
N MET A 162 -15.86 -2.22 15.13
CA MET A 162 -16.06 -2.39 13.69
C MET A 162 -14.88 -1.85 12.87
N VAL A 163 -14.28 -0.74 13.31
CA VAL A 163 -13.07 -0.20 12.68
C VAL A 163 -11.91 -1.18 12.84
N ASP A 164 -11.71 -1.75 14.02
CA ASP A 164 -10.69 -2.78 14.27
C ASP A 164 -10.89 -4.03 13.41
N ASP A 165 -12.14 -4.51 13.31
CA ASP A 165 -12.49 -5.66 12.45
C ASP A 165 -12.14 -5.35 10.98
N LYS A 166 -12.42 -4.13 10.50
CA LYS A 166 -12.08 -3.67 9.14
C LYS A 166 -10.59 -3.49 8.91
N VAL A 167 -9.86 -2.96 9.89
CA VAL A 167 -8.39 -2.86 9.84
C VAL A 167 -7.77 -4.27 9.74
N SER A 168 -8.28 -5.22 10.52
CA SER A 168 -7.84 -6.62 10.47
C SER A 168 -8.13 -7.27 9.11
N GLU A 169 -9.32 -7.04 8.55
CA GLU A 169 -9.72 -7.52 7.22
C GLU A 169 -8.76 -7.01 6.14
N LYS A 170 -8.51 -5.69 6.11
CA LYS A 170 -7.59 -5.07 5.14
C LYS A 170 -6.16 -5.55 5.27
N THR A 171 -5.69 -5.78 6.50
CA THR A 171 -4.35 -6.30 6.74
C THR A 171 -4.22 -7.71 6.15
N LYS A 172 -5.22 -8.58 6.39
CA LYS A 172 -5.25 -9.93 5.82
C LYS A 172 -5.32 -9.92 4.29
N GLU A 173 -6.16 -9.06 3.70
CA GLU A 173 -6.22 -8.92 2.24
C GLU A 173 -4.88 -8.47 1.66
N PHE A 174 -4.17 -7.58 2.34
CA PHE A 174 -2.86 -7.11 1.92
C PHE A 174 -1.83 -8.24 1.97
N ASP A 175 -1.75 -8.96 3.09
CA ASP A 175 -0.85 -10.11 3.26
C ASP A 175 -1.12 -11.17 2.19
N GLN A 176 -2.40 -11.46 1.93
CA GLN A 176 -2.79 -12.43 0.90
C GLN A 176 -2.37 -11.97 -0.51
N LYS A 177 -2.57 -10.69 -0.85
CA LYS A 177 -2.10 -10.13 -2.13
C LYS A 177 -0.58 -10.20 -2.28
N LEU A 178 0.15 -10.04 -1.18
CA LEU A 178 1.60 -10.13 -1.17
C LEU A 178 2.05 -11.58 -1.39
N ASP A 179 1.47 -12.52 -0.67
CA ASP A 179 1.69 -13.96 -0.85
C ASP A 179 1.39 -14.41 -2.29
N ASP A 180 0.27 -13.96 -2.86
CA ASP A 180 -0.13 -14.32 -4.22
C ASP A 180 0.83 -13.72 -5.26
N LYS A 181 1.33 -12.51 -5.02
CA LYS A 181 2.37 -11.90 -5.88
C LYS A 181 3.67 -12.68 -5.81
N GLU A 182 4.12 -13.09 -4.63
CA GLU A 182 5.34 -13.90 -4.48
C GLU A 182 5.21 -15.27 -5.15
N LYS A 183 4.06 -15.93 -5.02
CA LYS A 183 3.78 -17.20 -5.72
C LYS A 183 3.83 -17.01 -7.23
N LEU A 184 3.24 -15.92 -7.75
CA LEU A 184 3.22 -15.63 -9.17
C LEU A 184 4.64 -15.36 -9.70
N GLN A 185 5.45 -14.60 -8.96
CA GLN A 185 6.85 -14.37 -9.31
C GLN A 185 7.66 -15.68 -9.34
N LYS A 186 7.51 -16.54 -8.32
CA LYS A 186 8.16 -17.85 -8.29
C LYS A 186 7.74 -18.72 -9.47
N TYR A 187 6.44 -18.73 -9.78
CA TYR A 187 5.93 -19.47 -10.93
C TYR A 187 6.51 -18.95 -12.26
N GLU A 188 6.58 -17.63 -12.45
CA GLU A 188 7.20 -17.02 -13.63
C GLU A 188 8.70 -17.37 -13.73
N GLU A 189 9.43 -17.34 -12.60
CA GLU A 189 10.82 -17.74 -12.53
C GLU A 189 11.02 -19.22 -12.87
N GLU A 190 10.20 -20.12 -12.31
CA GLU A 190 10.20 -21.55 -12.58
C GLU A 190 9.95 -21.84 -14.06
N VAL A 191 8.90 -21.25 -14.64
CA VAL A 191 8.56 -21.40 -16.06
C VAL A 191 9.69 -20.88 -16.95
N SER A 192 10.20 -19.68 -16.65
CA SER A 192 11.29 -19.07 -17.43
C SER A 192 12.55 -19.94 -17.40
N SER A 193 12.90 -20.48 -16.23
CA SER A 193 14.04 -21.36 -16.04
C SER A 193 13.86 -22.67 -16.82
N PHE A 194 12.69 -23.29 -16.72
CA PHE A 194 12.37 -24.51 -17.48
C PHE A 194 12.51 -24.30 -18.99
N ILE A 195 11.96 -23.19 -19.51
CA ILE A 195 12.08 -22.85 -20.94
C ILE A 195 13.54 -22.63 -21.35
N ALA A 196 14.32 -21.95 -20.52
CA ALA A 196 15.73 -21.66 -20.81
C ALA A 196 16.64 -22.90 -20.75
N GLU A 197 16.33 -23.87 -19.89
CA GLU A 197 17.09 -25.12 -19.72
C GLU A 197 16.68 -26.21 -20.73
N THR A 198 15.54 -26.03 -21.40
CA THR A 198 15.00 -27.01 -22.36
C THR A 198 15.33 -26.61 -23.80
N ASP A 199 16.42 -27.15 -24.33
CA ASP A 199 16.98 -26.79 -25.65
C ASP A 199 15.98 -26.88 -26.82
N ASP A 200 15.06 -27.84 -26.80
CA ASP A 200 14.08 -28.11 -27.87
C ASP A 200 12.69 -27.54 -27.58
N PHE A 201 12.51 -26.75 -26.51
CA PHE A 201 11.21 -26.19 -26.13
C PHE A 201 10.56 -25.40 -27.27
N ALA A 202 11.37 -24.62 -28.00
CA ALA A 202 10.91 -23.81 -29.13
C ALA A 202 10.32 -24.65 -30.28
N GLU A 203 10.74 -25.91 -30.44
CA GLU A 203 10.22 -26.81 -31.48
C GLU A 203 8.77 -27.24 -31.20
N TYR A 204 8.37 -27.23 -29.93
CA TYR A 204 7.05 -27.68 -29.47
C TYR A 204 6.13 -26.53 -29.04
N ALA A 205 6.60 -25.28 -29.06
CA ALA A 205 5.90 -24.13 -28.47
C ALA A 205 4.48 -23.91 -29.02
N ASP A 206 4.29 -24.02 -30.34
CA ASP A 206 2.97 -23.83 -30.98
C ASP A 206 1.98 -24.94 -30.56
N GLU A 207 2.44 -26.19 -30.46
CA GLU A 207 1.63 -27.34 -30.05
C GLU A 207 1.33 -27.31 -28.55
N ILE A 208 2.27 -26.82 -27.73
CA ILE A 208 2.08 -26.55 -26.31
C ILE A 208 1.01 -25.48 -26.14
N TYR A 209 1.09 -24.36 -26.86
CA TYR A 209 0.09 -23.30 -26.81
C TYR A 209 -1.30 -23.81 -27.15
N GLN A 210 -1.42 -24.59 -28.23
CA GLN A 210 -2.70 -25.19 -28.61
C GLN A 210 -3.23 -26.16 -27.53
N LEU A 211 -2.36 -26.98 -26.94
CA LEU A 211 -2.77 -27.91 -25.88
C LEU A 211 -3.26 -27.16 -24.63
N LEU A 212 -2.59 -26.08 -24.23
CA LEU A 212 -2.98 -25.26 -23.08
C LEU A 212 -4.37 -24.64 -23.29
N ASP A 213 -4.63 -24.12 -24.49
CA ASP A 213 -5.93 -23.52 -24.86
C ASP A 213 -7.07 -24.57 -24.89
N GLU A 214 -6.80 -25.76 -25.43
CA GLU A 214 -7.81 -26.82 -25.56
C GLU A 214 -8.12 -27.54 -24.24
N THR A 215 -7.12 -27.74 -23.37
CA THR A 215 -7.25 -28.60 -22.18
C THR A 215 -7.35 -27.82 -20.87
N GLY A 216 -7.00 -26.53 -20.88
CA GLY A 216 -6.94 -25.70 -19.67
C GLY A 216 -5.86 -26.16 -18.68
N ILE A 217 -4.89 -26.96 -19.12
CA ILE A 217 -3.68 -27.23 -18.34
C ILE A 217 -2.98 -25.88 -18.10
N SER A 218 -2.59 -25.61 -16.86
CA SER A 218 -1.87 -24.38 -16.50
C SER A 218 -0.36 -24.57 -16.47
N ASP A 219 0.10 -25.80 -16.27
CA ASP A 219 1.51 -26.15 -16.10
C ASP A 219 2.19 -26.39 -17.45
N ILE A 220 3.17 -25.54 -17.76
CA ILE A 220 3.91 -25.53 -19.03
C ILE A 220 4.82 -26.75 -19.17
N GLU A 221 5.39 -27.26 -18.09
CA GLU A 221 6.24 -28.46 -18.13
C GLU A 221 5.39 -29.71 -18.44
N VAL A 222 4.21 -29.81 -17.83
CA VAL A 222 3.26 -30.89 -18.11
C VAL A 222 2.81 -30.85 -19.58
N ALA A 223 2.49 -29.65 -20.08
CA ALA A 223 2.09 -29.48 -21.48
C ALA A 223 3.23 -29.85 -22.45
N TYR A 224 4.45 -29.40 -22.18
CA TYR A 224 5.65 -29.77 -22.95
C TYR A 224 5.84 -31.29 -23.01
N ASN A 225 5.82 -31.96 -21.85
CA ASN A 225 6.03 -33.40 -21.77
C ASN A 225 4.93 -34.19 -22.50
N ALA A 226 3.69 -33.71 -22.45
CA ALA A 226 2.56 -34.31 -23.17
C ALA A 226 2.72 -34.19 -24.69
N VAL A 227 3.08 -32.99 -25.19
CA VAL A 227 3.31 -32.74 -26.62
C VAL A 227 4.49 -33.56 -27.13
N LYS A 228 5.63 -33.50 -26.43
CA LYS A 228 6.83 -34.26 -26.79
C LYS A 228 6.58 -35.76 -26.79
N GLY A 229 5.85 -36.27 -25.78
CA GLY A 229 5.45 -37.68 -25.71
C GLY A 229 4.58 -38.10 -26.90
N LYS A 230 3.60 -37.28 -27.27
CA LYS A 230 2.74 -37.53 -28.45
C LYS A 230 3.54 -37.57 -29.75
N GLN A 231 4.51 -36.66 -29.90
CA GLN A 231 5.37 -36.62 -31.09
C GLN A 231 6.32 -37.81 -31.18
N LEU A 232 6.89 -38.25 -30.04
CA LEU A 232 7.71 -39.45 -29.98
C LEU A 232 6.90 -40.71 -30.34
N GLN A 233 5.67 -40.83 -29.85
CA GLN A 233 4.78 -41.94 -30.22
C GLN A 233 4.47 -41.95 -31.72
N LYS A 234 4.21 -40.78 -32.31
CA LYS A 234 3.95 -40.66 -33.74
C LYS A 234 5.16 -41.09 -34.57
N LYS A 235 6.36 -40.62 -34.22
CA LYS A 235 7.61 -41.03 -34.89
C LYS A 235 7.87 -42.54 -34.79
N GLN A 236 7.60 -43.15 -33.63
CA GLN A 236 7.74 -44.60 -33.47
C GLN A 236 6.74 -45.39 -34.33
N GLN A 237 5.50 -44.91 -34.45
CA GLN A 237 4.50 -45.53 -35.32
C GLN A 237 4.91 -45.44 -36.78
N GLU A 238 5.36 -44.27 -37.25
CA GLU A 238 5.84 -44.07 -38.62
C GLU A 238 7.04 -44.97 -38.94
N GLN A 239 8.03 -45.06 -38.04
CA GLN A 239 9.16 -45.97 -38.21
C GLN A 239 8.73 -47.45 -38.27
N THR A 240 7.79 -47.84 -37.42
CA THR A 240 7.26 -49.22 -37.41
C THR A 240 6.53 -49.53 -38.72
N GLU A 241 5.75 -48.58 -39.26
CA GLU A 241 5.06 -48.72 -40.54
C GLU A 241 6.04 -48.79 -41.73
N GLU A 242 7.11 -47.99 -41.70
CA GLU A 242 8.17 -48.03 -42.70
C GLU A 242 8.90 -49.39 -42.68
N GLU A 243 9.32 -49.86 -41.50
CA GLU A 243 9.94 -51.17 -41.32
C GLU A 243 9.04 -52.31 -41.80
N GLN A 244 7.74 -52.26 -41.48
CA GLN A 244 6.77 -53.25 -41.96
C GLN A 244 6.61 -53.18 -43.48
N THR A 245 6.62 -52.00 -44.06
CA THR A 245 6.51 -51.80 -45.51
C THR A 245 7.76 -52.27 -46.24
N GLU A 246 8.95 -52.02 -45.70
CA GLU A 246 10.21 -52.54 -46.23
C GLU A 246 10.32 -54.05 -46.08
N ALA A 247 9.92 -54.59 -44.93
CA ALA A 247 9.83 -56.03 -44.72
C ALA A 247 8.88 -56.67 -45.74
N ALA A 248 7.70 -56.09 -45.97
CA ALA A 248 6.75 -56.57 -46.97
C ALA A 248 7.32 -56.49 -48.41
N LYS A 249 8.01 -55.40 -48.77
CA LYS A 249 8.70 -55.28 -50.06
C LYS A 249 9.80 -56.33 -50.22
N SER A 250 10.58 -56.61 -49.18
CA SER A 250 11.64 -57.63 -49.21
C SER A 250 11.07 -59.05 -49.38
N VAL A 251 9.97 -59.37 -48.69
CA VAL A 251 9.27 -60.66 -48.82
C VAL A 251 8.66 -60.79 -50.22
N ALA A 252 8.03 -59.74 -50.74
CA ALA A 252 7.46 -59.74 -52.10
C ALA A 252 8.55 -59.84 -53.18
N SER A 253 9.70 -59.18 -53.00
CA SER A 253 10.84 -59.28 -53.93
C SER A 253 11.46 -60.69 -53.92
N ASN A 254 11.59 -61.30 -52.75
CA ASN A 254 12.05 -62.68 -52.62
C ASN A 254 11.02 -63.71 -53.13
N ALA A 255 9.72 -63.40 -53.07
CA ALA A 255 8.65 -64.25 -53.62
C ALA A 255 8.46 -64.08 -55.14
N ALA A 256 8.76 -62.91 -55.71
CA ALA A 256 8.63 -62.61 -57.14
C ALA A 256 9.88 -62.97 -57.97
N GLY A 257 11.01 -63.30 -57.33
CA GLY A 257 12.25 -63.73 -57.98
C GLY A 257 12.28 -65.20 -58.43
N GLY A 258 11.12 -65.80 -58.73
CA GLY A 258 10.99 -67.20 -59.13
C GLY A 258 10.90 -67.40 -60.65
N SER A 259 12.00 -67.27 -61.39
CA SER A 259 12.10 -67.92 -62.71
C SER A 259 13.46 -68.60 -62.94
N SER A 260 13.42 -69.92 -62.72
CA SER A 260 14.06 -71.00 -63.49
C SER A 260 15.59 -71.08 -63.68
N GLN A 261 16.11 -72.20 -63.13
CA GLN A 261 17.22 -73.06 -63.60
C GLN A 261 18.67 -72.62 -63.40
N THR A 262 19.37 -73.33 -62.50
CA THR A 262 20.22 -74.47 -62.91
C THR A 262 20.27 -75.52 -61.80
N SER A 263 19.97 -76.77 -62.15
CA SER A 263 20.31 -77.94 -61.34
C SER A 263 21.83 -78.10 -61.29
N GLY A 264 22.46 -77.53 -60.26
CA GLY A 264 23.83 -77.88 -59.87
C GLY A 264 23.78 -78.95 -58.80
N LYS A 265 24.36 -80.11 -59.07
CA LYS A 265 24.63 -81.17 -58.09
C LYS A 265 25.24 -80.58 -56.82
N PHE A 266 24.66 -80.92 -55.66
CA PHE A 266 25.40 -80.87 -54.41
C PHE A 266 26.39 -82.03 -54.42
N ASP A 267 27.67 -81.72 -54.60
CA ASP A 267 28.74 -82.58 -54.11
C ASP A 267 29.27 -81.97 -52.80
N SER A 268 29.37 -82.83 -51.78
CA SER A 268 30.05 -82.69 -50.49
C SER A 268 29.52 -81.68 -49.45
N ASP A 269 28.75 -82.20 -48.49
CA ASP A 269 28.93 -82.21 -47.02
C ASP A 269 29.66 -81.08 -46.23
N GLU A 270 30.05 -79.95 -46.80
CA GLU A 270 30.77 -78.89 -46.04
C GLU A 270 29.96 -77.60 -45.81
N GLY A 271 28.71 -77.52 -46.27
CA GLY A 271 27.92 -76.29 -46.23
C GLY A 271 26.91 -76.13 -45.08
N ILE A 272 26.52 -77.22 -44.42
CA ILE A 272 25.39 -77.21 -43.46
C ILE A 272 25.84 -76.77 -42.06
N ASP A 273 27.12 -76.90 -41.72
CA ASP A 273 27.62 -76.60 -40.37
C ASP A 273 27.91 -75.11 -40.13
N LYS A 274 27.81 -74.25 -41.17
CA LYS A 274 28.07 -72.81 -41.06
C LYS A 274 26.83 -71.97 -40.74
N PHE A 275 25.63 -72.56 -40.73
CA PHE A 275 24.37 -71.87 -40.44
C PHE A 275 23.72 -72.28 -39.09
N LEU A 276 24.33 -73.21 -38.33
CA LEU A 276 23.84 -73.65 -37.00
C LEU A 276 24.74 -73.20 -35.83
N GLY A 277 25.63 -72.24 -36.06
CA GLY A 277 26.57 -71.73 -35.06
C GLY A 277 26.01 -70.65 -34.13
N LYS A 278 25.56 -71.07 -32.94
CA LYS A 278 25.59 -70.35 -31.65
C LYS A 278 24.64 -69.16 -31.44
N ARG A 279 23.44 -69.47 -30.94
CA ARG A 279 22.72 -68.55 -30.03
C ARG A 279 23.44 -68.58 -28.66
N PRO A 280 23.83 -67.44 -28.06
CA PRO A 280 24.27 -67.42 -26.67
C PRO A 280 23.12 -67.79 -25.74
N ASN A 281 23.41 -68.64 -24.76
CA ASN A 281 22.46 -69.20 -23.80
C ASN A 281 22.14 -68.12 -22.75
N PRO A 282 20.87 -67.75 -22.50
CA PRO A 282 20.53 -66.62 -21.62
C PRO A 282 20.64 -66.91 -20.11
N ASN A 283 21.32 -67.99 -19.71
CA ASN A 283 21.45 -68.44 -18.31
C ASN A 283 22.92 -68.78 -17.93
N GLU A 284 23.89 -68.04 -18.43
CA GLU A 284 25.19 -67.92 -17.75
C GLU A 284 25.16 -66.66 -16.87
N PHE A 285 25.36 -66.86 -15.56
CA PHE A 285 25.46 -65.82 -14.53
C PHE A 285 26.74 -64.99 -14.67
#